data_AF-A0A5C7MVG0-F1
#
_entry.id   AF-A0A5C7MVG0-F1
#
_cell.length_a   1.000
_cell.length_b   1.000
_cell.length_c   1.000
_cell.angle_alpha   90.00
_cell.angle_beta   90.00
_cell.angle_gamma   90.00
#
_symmetry.space_group_name_H-M   'P 1'
#
loop_
_entity.id
_entity.type
_entity.pdbx_description
1 polymer ?
#
loop_
_entity_poly.entity_id
_entity_poly.type
_entity_poly.pdbx_seq_one_letter_code
_entity_poly.pdbx_strand_id
1 'polypeptide(L)'
;MTPARGMRHWWREKGVPLMWLLVALLIVVYALNGLIAHADPEMSMGQLYAENRAADVCEALDATPTLIGLVIVLTAINKAGLEPDESAIAVKESVTYVCPHHLPLLREFGNYFKHHPTGALA
;
A
#
# COMPACT_ATOMS: atom_id res chain seq x y z
N MET A 1 40.66 46.74 39.71
CA MET A 1 39.49 46.25 40.49
C MET A 1 38.51 45.61 39.52
N THR A 2 38.14 44.35 39.77
CA THR A 2 37.52 43.37 38.87
C THR A 2 35.98 43.44 38.79
N PRO A 3 35.36 43.42 37.59
CA PRO A 3 33.95 43.07 37.43
C PRO A 3 33.81 41.79 36.58
N ALA A 4 34.12 40.60 37.13
CA ALA A 4 34.03 39.34 36.38
C ALA A 4 33.36 38.18 37.14
N ARG A 5 32.77 38.43 38.33
CA ARG A 5 32.11 37.38 39.13
C ARG A 5 30.60 37.27 38.96
N GLY A 6 29.89 38.34 38.60
CA GLY A 6 28.43 38.32 38.46
C GLY A 6 27.93 37.57 37.22
N MET A 7 28.65 37.69 36.11
CA MET A 7 28.23 37.14 34.81
C MET A 7 28.22 35.60 34.79
N ARG A 8 29.16 34.98 35.54
CA ARG A 8 29.31 33.52 35.61
C ARG A 8 28.23 32.85 36.48
N HIS A 9 27.69 33.56 37.47
CA HIS A 9 26.59 33.10 38.32
C HIS A 9 25.26 33.15 37.57
N TRP A 10 24.98 34.27 36.89
CA TRP A 10 23.78 34.44 36.06
C TRP A 10 23.69 33.39 34.94
N TRP A 11 24.83 33.05 34.33
CA TRP A 11 24.91 32.00 33.31
C TRP A 11 24.59 30.61 33.85
N ARG A 12 25.01 30.30 35.09
CA ARG A 12 24.70 29.02 35.74
C ARG A 12 23.25 28.93 36.20
N GLU A 13 22.67 30.02 36.68
CA GLU A 13 21.29 30.01 37.21
C GLU A 13 20.23 30.12 36.12
N LYS A 14 20.48 30.87 35.05
CA LYS A 14 19.47 31.15 34.00
C LYS A 14 19.81 30.52 32.66
N GLY A 15 21.09 30.42 32.32
CA GLY A 15 21.53 29.87 31.02
C GLY A 15 21.43 28.35 30.96
N VAL A 16 21.96 27.66 31.97
CA VAL A 16 21.95 26.18 32.06
C VAL A 16 20.54 25.57 31.99
N PRO A 17 19.53 26.03 32.77
CA PRO A 17 18.20 25.43 32.69
C PRO A 17 17.52 25.67 31.34
N LEU A 18 17.75 26.83 30.72
CA LEU A 18 17.18 27.15 29.42
C LEU A 18 17.81 26.30 28.30
N MET A 19 19.11 26.00 28.41
CA MET A 19 19.80 25.07 27.54
C MET A 19 19.23 23.64 27.67
N TRP A 20 18.97 23.18 28.89
CA TRP A 20 18.35 21.88 29.14
C TRP A 20 16.95 21.76 28.54
N LEU A 21 16.14 22.83 28.64
CA LEU A 21 14.81 22.86 28.01
C LEU A 21 14.88 22.74 26.49
N LEU A 22 15.85 23.41 25.85
CA LEU A 22 16.05 23.28 24.40
C LEU A 22 16.49 21.87 23.99
N VAL A 23 17.37 21.23 24.76
CA VAL A 23 17.80 19.86 24.52
C VAL A 23 16.63 18.88 24.68
N ALA A 24 15.82 19.04 25.73
CA ALA A 24 14.63 18.21 25.92
C ALA A 24 13.62 18.38 24.77
N LEU A 25 13.41 19.63 24.32
CA LEU A 25 12.55 19.92 23.17
C LEU A 25 13.05 19.22 21.89
N LEU A 26 14.36 19.29 21.63
CA LEU A 26 14.97 18.64 20.47
C LEU A 26 14.82 17.12 20.50
N ILE A 27 14.95 16.49 21.67
CA ILE A 27 14.74 15.05 21.84
C ILE A 27 13.30 14.66 21.53
N VAL A 28 12.32 15.45 22.00
CA VAL A 28 10.89 15.21 21.73
C VAL A 28 10.56 15.38 20.25
N VAL A 29 11.06 16.43 19.60
CA VAL A 29 10.87 16.65 18.16
C VAL A 29 11.53 15.54 17.33
N TYR A 30 12.71 15.07 17.73
CA TYR A 30 13.38 13.96 17.06
C TYR A 30 12.59 12.64 17.22
N ALA A 31 12.10 12.35 18.42
CA ALA A 31 11.27 11.18 18.66
C ALA A 31 9.98 11.20 17.84
N LEU A 32 9.30 12.35 17.75
CA LEU A 32 8.08 12.49 16.96
C LEU A 32 8.31 12.32 15.45
N ASN A 33 9.46 12.75 14.92
CA ASN A 33 9.80 12.51 13.51
C ASN A 33 10.25 11.07 13.23
N GLY A 34 10.81 10.38 14.22
CA GLY A 34 11.15 8.95 14.11
C GLY A 34 9.93 8.02 14.25
N LEU A 35 8.79 8.54 14.75
CA LEU A 35 7.51 7.84 14.86
C LEU A 35 6.60 8.02 13.64
N ILE A 36 7.16 8.35 12.47
CA ILE A 36 6.50 7.98 11.22
C ILE A 36 6.64 6.46 11.11
N ALA A 37 5.82 5.74 11.87
CA ALA A 37 5.49 4.36 11.55
C ALA A 37 5.04 4.40 10.09
N HIS A 38 5.85 3.83 9.21
CA HIS A 38 5.39 3.50 7.88
C HIS A 38 4.24 2.54 8.11
N ALA A 39 3.01 3.06 8.10
CA ALA A 39 1.84 2.21 8.03
C ALA A 39 2.09 1.33 6.82
N ASP A 40 2.29 0.03 7.04
CA ASP A 40 2.31 -0.94 5.96
C ASP A 40 1.08 -0.65 5.10
N PRO A 41 1.22 -0.57 3.78
CA PRO A 41 0.10 -0.21 2.92
C PRO A 41 -1.05 -1.16 3.27
N GLU A 42 -2.19 -0.60 3.70
CA GLU A 42 -3.38 -1.40 4.00
C GLU A 42 -3.65 -2.26 2.78
N MET A 43 -3.52 -3.58 2.96
CA MET A 43 -3.78 -4.52 1.88
C MET A 43 -5.21 -4.35 1.42
N SER A 44 -5.39 -4.16 0.11
CA SER A 44 -6.73 -4.05 -0.46
C SER A 44 -7.49 -5.37 -0.31
N MET A 45 -8.81 -5.33 -0.33
CA MET A 45 -9.63 -6.55 -0.21
C MET A 45 -9.34 -7.56 -1.34
N GLY A 46 -8.99 -7.07 -2.53
CA GLY A 46 -8.53 -7.85 -3.65
C GLY A 46 -7.18 -8.51 -3.42
N GLN A 47 -6.24 -7.81 -2.77
CA GLN A 47 -4.95 -8.41 -2.37
C GLN A 47 -5.16 -9.52 -1.33
N LEU A 48 -5.96 -9.27 -0.30
CA LEU A 48 -6.34 -10.29 0.70
C LEU A 48 -7.04 -11.48 0.05
N TYR A 49 -7.89 -11.24 -0.95
CA TYR A 49 -8.53 -12.33 -1.70
C TYR A 49 -7.50 -13.16 -2.46
N ALA A 50 -6.56 -12.51 -3.16
CA ALA A 50 -5.49 -13.21 -3.87
C ALA A 50 -4.64 -14.06 -2.92
N GLU A 51 -4.23 -13.54 -1.76
CA GLU A 51 -3.45 -14.32 -0.79
C GLU A 51 -4.16 -15.61 -0.34
N ASN A 52 -5.47 -15.54 -0.14
CA ASN A 52 -6.24 -16.67 0.36
C ASN A 52 -6.78 -17.60 -0.72
N ARG A 53 -6.99 -17.09 -1.95
CA ARG A 53 -7.77 -17.75 -3.02
C ARG A 53 -7.08 -17.76 -4.38
N ALA A 54 -5.81 -17.35 -4.48
CA ALA A 54 -5.13 -17.32 -5.78
C ALA A 54 -5.07 -18.69 -6.48
N ALA A 55 -4.98 -19.80 -5.72
CA ALA A 55 -5.03 -21.14 -6.31
C ALA A 55 -6.37 -21.41 -7.03
N ASP A 56 -7.50 -21.06 -6.40
CA ASP A 56 -8.84 -21.21 -6.97
C ASP A 56 -9.01 -20.34 -8.24
N VAL A 57 -8.48 -19.12 -8.22
CA VAL A 57 -8.48 -18.22 -9.37
C VAL A 57 -7.66 -18.81 -10.53
N CYS A 58 -6.49 -19.36 -10.24
CA CYS A 58 -5.63 -19.97 -11.24
C CYS A 58 -6.23 -21.26 -11.81
N GLU A 59 -6.85 -22.11 -10.98
CA GLU A 59 -7.54 -23.32 -11.44
C GLU A 59 -8.72 -22.98 -12.37
N ALA A 60 -9.49 -21.94 -12.02
CA ALA A 60 -10.58 -21.47 -12.87
C ALA A 60 -10.08 -20.91 -14.21
N LEU A 61 -8.93 -20.25 -14.23
CA LEU A 61 -8.27 -19.78 -15.46
C LEU A 61 -7.66 -20.92 -16.28
N ASP A 62 -7.08 -21.93 -15.63
CA ASP A 62 -6.57 -23.14 -16.31
C ASP A 62 -7.68 -23.93 -16.99
N ALA A 63 -8.86 -23.99 -16.37
CA ALA A 63 -10.04 -24.65 -16.95
C ALA A 63 -10.55 -23.91 -18.20
N THR A 64 -10.36 -22.59 -18.30
CA THR A 64 -10.82 -21.80 -19.44
C THR A 64 -9.86 -20.63 -19.72
N PRO A 65 -8.71 -20.89 -20.38
CA PRO A 65 -7.66 -19.88 -20.61
C PRO A 65 -8.01 -18.97 -21.80
N THR A 66 -9.12 -18.24 -21.68
CA THR A 66 -9.64 -17.32 -22.71
C THR A 66 -10.09 -16.01 -22.08
N LEU A 67 -10.23 -14.95 -22.89
CA LEU A 67 -10.76 -13.66 -22.43
C LEU A 67 -12.15 -13.80 -21.78
N ILE A 68 -13.00 -14.68 -22.31
CA ILE A 68 -14.32 -14.96 -21.75
C ILE A 68 -14.18 -15.65 -20.38
N GLY A 69 -13.26 -16.61 -20.25
CA GLY A 69 -12.95 -17.26 -18.97
C GLY A 69 -12.52 -16.27 -17.90
N LEU A 70 -11.66 -15.30 -18.26
CA LEU A 70 -11.24 -14.22 -17.36
C LEU A 70 -12.42 -13.36 -16.89
N VAL A 71 -13.36 -13.02 -17.79
CA VAL A 71 -14.60 -12.28 -17.44
C VAL A 71 -15.48 -13.09 -16.49
N ILE A 72 -15.61 -14.40 -16.71
CA ILE A 72 -16.39 -15.28 -15.84
C ILE A 72 -15.79 -15.30 -14.44
N VAL A 73 -14.46 -15.42 -14.32
CA VAL A 73 -13.75 -15.40 -13.03
C VAL A 73 -13.95 -14.06 -12.32
N LEU A 74 -13.78 -12.94 -13.03
CA LEU A 74 -14.03 -11.60 -12.48
C LEU A 74 -15.49 -11.45 -11.98
N THR A 75 -16.45 -11.95 -12.76
CA THR A 75 -17.87 -11.90 -12.39
C THR A 75 -18.17 -12.77 -11.18
N ALA A 76 -17.51 -13.92 -11.06
CA ALA A 76 -17.66 -14.82 -9.91
C ALA A 76 -17.11 -14.20 -8.62
N ILE A 77 -15.94 -13.56 -8.69
CA ILE A 77 -15.33 -12.85 -7.55
C ILE A 77 -16.20 -11.65 -7.14
N ASN A 78 -16.74 -10.91 -8.10
CA ASN A 78 -17.65 -9.80 -7.82
C ASN A 78 -18.95 -10.29 -7.14
N LYS A 79 -19.54 -11.39 -7.62
CA LYS A 79 -20.67 -12.06 -6.95
C LYS A 79 -20.35 -12.58 -5.55
N ALA A 80 -19.09 -12.84 -5.25
CA ALA A 80 -18.63 -13.20 -3.90
C ALA A 80 -18.55 -11.99 -2.95
N GLY A 81 -18.84 -10.77 -3.44
CA GLY A 81 -18.97 -9.55 -2.64
C GLY A 81 -17.82 -8.55 -2.80
N LEU A 82 -16.89 -8.77 -3.74
CA LEU A 82 -15.82 -7.81 -4.03
C LEU A 82 -16.29 -6.77 -5.05
N GLU A 83 -15.85 -5.52 -4.87
CA GLU A 83 -16.07 -4.49 -5.90
C GLU A 83 -15.35 -4.86 -7.21
N PRO A 84 -15.79 -4.33 -8.37
CA PRO A 84 -15.22 -4.70 -9.67
C PRO A 84 -13.72 -4.43 -9.79
N ASP A 85 -13.25 -3.33 -9.21
CA ASP A 85 -11.85 -2.93 -9.14
C ASP A 85 -11.05 -3.85 -8.20
N GLU A 86 -11.58 -4.17 -7.02
CA GLU A 86 -10.97 -5.14 -6.10
C GLU A 86 -10.93 -6.55 -6.70
N SER A 87 -11.93 -6.94 -7.48
CA SER A 87 -11.95 -8.20 -8.22
C SER A 87 -10.85 -8.23 -9.28
N ALA A 88 -10.61 -7.10 -9.98
CA ALA A 88 -9.53 -6.98 -10.94
C ALA A 88 -8.15 -7.04 -10.26
N ILE A 89 -8.00 -6.43 -9.09
CA ILE A 89 -6.79 -6.55 -8.26
C ILE A 89 -6.58 -8.01 -7.86
N ALA A 90 -7.61 -8.68 -7.34
CA ALA A 90 -7.53 -10.09 -6.93
C ALA A 90 -7.03 -11.00 -8.07
N VAL A 91 -7.60 -10.85 -9.26
CA VAL A 91 -7.21 -11.65 -10.43
C VAL A 91 -5.79 -11.30 -10.89
N LYS A 92 -5.45 -10.01 -10.96
CA LYS A 92 -4.11 -9.55 -11.35
C LYS A 92 -3.04 -10.08 -10.40
N GLU A 93 -3.23 -9.96 -9.09
CA GLU A 93 -2.27 -10.41 -8.09
C GLU A 93 -2.14 -11.94 -8.12
N SER A 94 -3.27 -12.67 -8.21
CA SER A 94 -3.27 -14.14 -8.33
C SER A 94 -2.46 -14.61 -9.55
N VAL A 95 -2.70 -14.00 -10.73
CA VAL A 95 -1.97 -14.36 -11.95
C VAL A 95 -0.50 -13.94 -11.89
N THR A 96 -0.20 -12.79 -11.30
CA THR A 96 1.19 -12.29 -11.24
C THR A 96 2.08 -13.15 -10.36
N TYR A 97 1.57 -13.62 -9.22
CA TYR A 97 2.37 -14.34 -8.22
C TYR A 97 2.21 -15.86 -8.23
N VAL A 98 1.07 -16.39 -8.69
CA VAL A 98 0.77 -17.83 -8.60
C VAL A 98 0.76 -18.51 -9.97
N CYS A 99 0.05 -17.97 -10.96
CA CYS A 99 -0.04 -18.54 -12.30
C CYS A 99 0.45 -17.58 -13.41
N PRO A 100 1.76 -17.24 -13.44
CA PRO A 100 2.31 -16.24 -14.36
C PRO A 100 2.18 -16.61 -15.84
N HIS A 101 1.89 -17.87 -16.16
CA HIS A 101 1.63 -18.30 -17.53
C HIS A 101 0.41 -17.59 -18.15
N HIS A 102 -0.56 -17.13 -17.34
CA HIS A 102 -1.74 -16.37 -17.79
C HIS A 102 -1.51 -14.85 -17.91
N LEU A 103 -0.30 -14.36 -17.64
CA LEU A 103 0.03 -12.93 -17.82
C LEU A 103 -0.24 -12.38 -19.24
N PRO A 104 0.03 -13.12 -20.33
CA PRO A 104 -0.32 -12.66 -21.68
C PRO A 104 -1.83 -12.43 -21.84
N LEU A 105 -2.66 -13.30 -21.25
CA LEU A 105 -4.12 -13.18 -21.27
C LEU A 105 -4.58 -11.89 -20.57
N LEU A 106 -4.00 -11.58 -19.41
CA LEU A 106 -4.30 -10.33 -18.70
C LEU A 106 -3.91 -9.09 -19.50
N ARG A 107 -2.78 -9.14 -20.20
CA ARG A 107 -2.34 -8.04 -21.06
C ARG A 107 -3.26 -7.86 -22.25
N GLU A 108 -3.68 -8.95 -22.87
CA GLU A 108 -4.65 -8.93 -23.96
C GLU A 108 -5.99 -8.32 -23.51
N PHE A 109 -6.46 -8.72 -22.33
CA PHE A 109 -7.66 -8.16 -21.71
C PHE A 109 -7.52 -6.65 -21.47
N GLY A 110 -6.44 -6.22 -20.82
CA GLY A 110 -6.18 -4.79 -20.58
C GLY A 110 -6.07 -3.99 -21.88
N ASN A 111 -5.45 -4.56 -22.91
CA ASN A 111 -5.37 -3.95 -24.24
C ASN A 111 -6.75 -3.85 -24.90
N TYR A 112 -7.59 -4.89 -24.80
CA TYR A 112 -8.94 -4.89 -25.36
C TYR A 112 -9.78 -3.74 -24.78
N PHE A 113 -9.80 -3.56 -23.46
CA PHE A 113 -10.55 -2.48 -22.81
C PHE A 113 -9.93 -1.10 -23.02
N LYS A 114 -8.59 -1.00 -23.14
CA LYS A 114 -7.92 0.25 -23.49
C LYS A 114 -8.34 0.78 -24.87
N HIS A 115 -8.57 -0.11 -25.83
CA HIS A 115 -9.00 0.25 -27.19
C HIS A 115 -10.52 0.29 -27.36
N HIS A 116 -11.29 -0.28 -26.41
CA HIS A 116 -12.76 -0.23 -26.37
C HIS A 116 -13.25 0.34 -25.03
N PRO A 117 -12.99 1.64 -24.73
CA PRO A 117 -13.26 2.24 -23.42
C PRO A 117 -14.75 2.43 -23.07
N THR A 118 -15.68 1.96 -23.89
CA THR A 118 -17.13 2.15 -23.67
C THR A 118 -17.95 0.96 -24.17
N GLY A 119 -18.55 0.20 -23.24
CA GLY A 119 -19.88 -0.38 -23.40
C GLY A 119 -20.14 -1.48 -24.44
N ALA A 120 -19.15 -2.13 -25.02
CA ALA A 120 -19.38 -3.21 -26.00
C ALA A 120 -19.55 -4.59 -25.33
N LEU A 121 -20.57 -4.70 -24.48
CA LEU A 121 -21.35 -5.94 -24.34
C LEU A 121 -22.71 -5.65 -24.98
N ALA A 122 -22.75 -5.65 -26.31
CA ALA A 122 -23.96 -5.63 -27.13
C ALA A 122 -23.74 -6.56 -28.32
#